data_AF-A0A224XYR5-F1
#
_entry.id   AF-A0A224XYR5-F1
#
_cell.length_a   1.000
_cell.length_b   1.000
_cell.length_c   1.000
_cell.angle_alpha   90.00
_cell.angle_beta   90.00
_cell.angle_gamma   90.00
#
_symmetry.space_group_name_H-M   'P 1'
#
loop_
_entity.id
_entity.type
_entity.pdbx_description
1 polymer ?
#
loop_
_entity_poly.entity_id
_entity_poly.type
_entity_poly.pdbx_seq_one_letter_code
_entity_poly.pdbx_strand_id
1 'polypeptide(L)'
;MEALYHQTNALVQETQQCFHKLEKLKGTNTDSLEAEIQARIDTIISNCERLDILVHKEPIGRRQNARIRIDQLKYDNRHLQAALRMHQHEIYKRRQEESEREELLSRRFTQNANTDDATTILIDHSLQHNMSLQNAHRGVDDMIRSGSSILENMRDQRQTLKGAHKKMMDIANTLGLSNTTMRLIERILRNLELG
;
A
#
# COMPACT_ATOMS: atom_id res chain seq x y z
N MET A 1 -6.06 30.00 -11.14
CA MET A 1 -5.44 28.68 -10.92
C MET A 1 -5.18 28.48 -9.43
N GLU A 2 -4.41 29.37 -8.82
CA GLU A 2 -4.00 29.29 -7.40
C GLU A 2 -5.16 29.30 -6.38
N ALA A 3 -6.17 30.17 -6.53
CA ALA A 3 -7.33 30.20 -5.64
C ALA A 3 -8.13 28.87 -5.64
N LEU A 4 -8.35 28.30 -6.83
CA LEU A 4 -9.05 27.03 -6.98
C LEU A 4 -8.22 25.87 -6.42
N TYR A 5 -6.89 25.92 -6.56
CA TYR A 5 -5.99 24.94 -5.95
C TYR A 5 -6.07 24.94 -4.42
N HIS A 6 -6.03 26.11 -3.79
CA HIS A 6 -6.15 26.22 -2.32
C HIS A 6 -7.52 25.76 -1.83
N GLN A 7 -8.59 26.10 -2.53
CA GLN A 7 -9.94 25.63 -2.22
C GLN A 7 -10.04 24.10 -2.31
N THR A 8 -9.51 23.49 -3.37
CA THR A 8 -9.49 22.02 -3.52
C THR A 8 -8.66 21.34 -2.45
N ASN A 9 -7.53 21.92 -2.07
CA ASN A 9 -6.68 21.37 -1.01
C ASN A 9 -7.38 21.44 0.36
N ALA A 10 -8.05 22.56 0.66
CA ALA A 10 -8.89 22.66 1.86
C ALA A 10 -10.00 21.59 1.87
N LEU A 11 -10.69 21.39 0.75
CA LEU A 11 -11.71 20.34 0.61
C LEU A 11 -11.15 18.93 0.83
N VAL A 12 -9.93 18.64 0.33
CA VAL A 12 -9.24 17.37 0.58
C VAL A 12 -8.99 17.15 2.07
N GLN A 13 -8.47 18.17 2.76
CA GLN A 13 -8.20 18.10 4.21
C GLN A 13 -9.49 17.93 5.03
N GLU A 14 -10.54 18.67 4.69
CA GLU A 14 -11.86 18.51 5.33
C GLU A 14 -12.42 17.09 5.11
N THR A 15 -12.28 16.55 3.89
CA THR A 15 -12.72 15.19 3.57
C THR A 15 -11.96 14.16 4.41
N GLN A 16 -10.65 14.32 4.59
CA GLN A 16 -9.84 13.48 5.49
C GLN A 16 -10.29 13.56 6.96
N GLN A 17 -10.71 14.74 7.43
CA GLN A 17 -11.29 14.90 8.76
C GLN A 17 -12.65 14.21 8.88
N CYS A 18 -13.48 14.26 7.84
CA CYS A 18 -14.74 13.52 7.79
C CYS A 18 -14.50 12.00 7.89
N PHE A 19 -13.48 11.47 7.21
CA PHE A 19 -13.07 10.07 7.38
C PHE A 19 -12.63 9.73 8.81
N HIS A 20 -11.88 10.61 9.49
CA HIS A 20 -11.54 10.39 10.90
C HIS A 20 -12.77 10.38 11.83
N LYS A 21 -13.78 11.20 11.52
CA LYS A 21 -15.05 11.19 12.26
C LYS A 21 -15.85 9.92 11.98
N LEU A 22 -15.88 9.47 10.72
CA LEU A 22 -16.50 8.22 10.29
C LEU A 22 -15.93 7.01 11.06
N GLU A 23 -14.60 6.95 11.22
CA GLU A 23 -13.93 5.88 11.93
C GLU A 23 -14.27 5.85 13.44
N LYS A 24 -14.47 7.03 14.04
CA LYS A 24 -14.84 7.16 15.47
C LYS A 24 -16.31 6.84 15.74
N LEU A 25 -17.20 7.09 14.77
CA LEU A 25 -18.66 6.93 14.92
C LEU A 25 -19.16 5.52 14.58
N LYS A 26 -18.34 4.48 14.73
CA LYS A 26 -18.72 3.07 14.49
C LYS A 26 -20.04 2.71 15.18
N GLY A 27 -21.14 2.72 14.43
CA GLY A 27 -22.40 2.10 14.83
C GLY A 27 -23.70 2.89 14.63
N THR A 28 -23.67 4.22 14.42
CA THR A 28 -24.94 4.98 14.19
C THR A 28 -24.78 6.06 13.12
N ASN A 29 -25.64 6.01 12.09
CA ASN A 29 -25.79 7.03 11.03
C ASN A 29 -24.54 7.32 10.18
N THR A 30 -23.78 6.29 9.80
CA THR A 30 -22.65 6.41 8.86
C THR A 30 -23.07 6.80 7.44
N ASP A 31 -24.27 6.39 7.02
CA ASP A 31 -24.74 6.51 5.63
C ASP A 31 -24.87 7.98 5.18
N SER A 32 -25.28 8.88 6.09
CA SER A 32 -25.36 10.32 5.78
C SER A 32 -23.98 10.95 5.64
N LEU A 33 -23.00 10.52 6.45
CA LEU A 33 -21.64 11.04 6.40
C LEU A 33 -20.90 10.51 5.17
N GLU A 34 -21.18 9.27 4.79
CA GLU A 34 -20.69 8.64 3.58
C GLU A 34 -21.16 9.37 2.32
N ALA A 35 -22.46 9.70 2.24
CA ALA A 35 -23.02 10.48 1.14
C ALA A 35 -22.39 11.88 1.06
N GLU A 36 -22.14 12.53 2.20
CA GLU A 36 -21.43 13.81 2.25
C GLU A 36 -19.99 13.70 1.75
N ILE A 37 -19.25 12.67 2.18
CA ILE A 37 -17.88 12.39 1.73
C ILE A 37 -17.85 12.14 0.21
N GLN A 38 -18.81 11.37 -0.32
CA GLN A 38 -18.92 11.12 -1.76
C GLN A 38 -19.15 12.42 -2.54
N ALA A 39 -20.09 13.27 -2.12
CA ALA A 39 -20.35 14.55 -2.77
C ALA A 39 -19.13 15.50 -2.75
N ARG A 40 -18.35 15.48 -1.65
CA ARG A 40 -17.09 16.23 -1.54
C ARG A 40 -16.02 15.68 -2.50
N ILE A 41 -15.89 14.36 -2.60
CA ILE A 41 -14.99 13.71 -3.56
C ILE A 41 -15.34 14.11 -5.00
N ASP A 42 -16.63 14.10 -5.36
CA ASP A 42 -17.09 14.48 -6.70
C ASP A 42 -16.77 15.95 -7.02
N THR A 43 -16.92 16.83 -6.01
CA THR A 43 -16.54 18.25 -6.12
C THR A 43 -15.02 18.41 -6.33
N ILE A 44 -14.19 17.62 -5.61
CA ILE A 44 -12.73 17.62 -5.79
C ILE A 44 -12.35 17.17 -7.20
N ILE A 45 -13.02 16.15 -7.75
CA ILE A 45 -12.78 15.67 -9.12
C ILE A 45 -13.09 16.78 -10.13
N SER A 46 -14.27 17.40 -10.03
CA SER A 46 -14.66 18.50 -10.92
C SER A 46 -13.67 19.68 -10.84
N ASN A 47 -13.19 20.01 -9.64
CA ASN A 47 -12.19 21.05 -9.46
C ASN A 47 -10.83 20.65 -10.07
N CYS A 48 -10.40 19.40 -9.95
CA CYS A 48 -9.17 18.88 -10.57
C CYS A 48 -9.25 18.93 -12.11
N GLU A 49 -10.38 18.55 -12.71
CA GLU A 49 -10.61 18.67 -14.16
C GLU A 49 -10.56 20.14 -14.62
N ARG A 50 -11.16 21.04 -13.85
CA ARG A 50 -11.10 22.48 -14.13
C ARG A 50 -9.69 23.04 -13.98
N LEU A 51 -8.92 22.57 -13.00
CA LEU A 51 -7.51 22.91 -12.82
C LEU A 51 -6.66 22.41 -13.98
N ASP A 52 -6.91 21.21 -14.52
CA ASP A 52 -6.21 20.69 -15.70
C ASP A 52 -6.39 21.61 -16.91
N ILE A 53 -7.61 22.08 -17.15
CA ILE A 53 -7.90 23.05 -18.22
C ILE A 53 -7.14 24.36 -17.99
N LEU A 54 -7.10 24.83 -16.74
CA LEU A 54 -6.41 26.08 -16.38
C LEU A 54 -4.89 25.99 -16.50
N VAL A 55 -4.28 24.81 -16.29
CA VAL A 55 -2.83 24.62 -16.45
C VAL A 55 -2.36 24.81 -17.88
N HIS A 56 -3.19 24.47 -18.86
CA HIS A 56 -2.90 24.75 -20.27
C HIS A 56 -2.91 26.26 -20.60
N LYS A 57 -3.56 27.07 -19.75
CA LYS A 57 -3.61 28.54 -19.89
C LYS A 57 -2.47 29.25 -19.15
N GLU A 58 -1.65 28.54 -18.39
CA GLU A 58 -0.51 29.12 -17.68
C GLU A 58 0.76 29.22 -18.55
N PRO A 59 1.63 30.20 -18.26
CA PRO A 59 2.91 30.36 -18.94
C PRO A 59 3.81 29.12 -18.75
N ILE A 60 4.58 28.81 -19.79
CA ILE A 60 5.36 27.55 -19.93
C ILE A 60 6.26 27.30 -18.70
N GLY A 61 6.86 28.34 -18.12
CA GLY A 61 7.74 28.22 -16.95
C GLY A 61 7.04 27.81 -15.63
N ARG A 62 5.72 28.02 -15.49
CA ARG A 62 4.95 27.63 -14.29
C ARG A 62 4.08 26.38 -14.51
N ARG A 63 3.81 26.06 -15.78
CA ARG A 63 2.96 24.93 -16.20
C ARG A 63 3.41 23.59 -15.62
N GLN A 64 4.71 23.31 -15.57
CA GLN A 64 5.21 22.06 -15.03
C GLN A 64 4.99 21.94 -13.51
N ASN A 65 5.21 23.02 -12.76
CA ASN A 65 4.96 23.01 -11.32
C ASN A 65 3.46 22.87 -11.01
N ALA A 66 2.61 23.58 -11.76
CA ALA A 66 1.17 23.49 -11.64
C ALA A 66 0.64 22.08 -11.95
N ARG A 67 1.22 21.42 -12.97
CA ARG A 67 0.88 20.03 -13.31
C ARG A 67 1.22 19.06 -12.18
N ILE A 68 2.42 19.16 -11.59
CA ILE A 68 2.82 18.32 -10.44
C ILE A 68 1.84 18.50 -9.27
N ARG A 69 1.45 19.74 -8.98
CA ARG A 69 0.49 20.04 -7.91
C ARG A 69 -0.90 19.43 -8.16
N ILE A 70 -1.39 19.45 -9.40
CA ILE A 70 -2.66 18.80 -9.74
C ILE A 70 -2.54 17.28 -9.69
N ASP A 71 -1.44 16.73 -10.17
CA ASP A 71 -1.19 15.29 -10.10
C ASP A 71 -1.16 14.79 -8.65
N GLN A 72 -0.61 15.60 -7.71
CA GLN A 72 -0.71 15.33 -6.28
C GLN A 72 -2.16 15.33 -5.79
N LEU A 73 -2.96 16.34 -6.12
CA LEU A 73 -4.38 16.39 -5.73
C LEU A 73 -5.19 15.21 -6.29
N LYS A 74 -4.89 14.79 -7.53
CA LYS A 74 -5.49 13.60 -8.15
C LYS A 74 -5.10 12.32 -7.42
N TYR A 75 -3.84 12.20 -7.01
CA TYR A 75 -3.36 11.08 -6.21
C TYR A 75 -4.10 11.03 -4.87
N ASP A 76 -4.19 12.14 -4.15
CA ASP A 76 -4.91 12.24 -2.88
C ASP A 76 -6.40 11.90 -3.05
N ASN A 77 -7.04 12.36 -4.13
CA ASN A 77 -8.44 12.02 -4.43
C ASN A 77 -8.65 10.52 -4.68
N ARG A 78 -7.73 9.85 -5.40
CA ARG A 78 -7.78 8.39 -5.59
C ARG A 78 -7.65 7.65 -4.26
N HIS A 79 -6.83 8.14 -3.34
CA HIS A 79 -6.73 7.56 -2.00
C HIS A 79 -8.03 7.71 -1.21
N LEU A 80 -8.66 8.88 -1.24
CA LEU A 80 -9.95 9.10 -0.59
C LEU A 80 -11.04 8.19 -1.17
N GLN A 81 -11.08 8.01 -2.50
CA GLN A 81 -11.99 7.08 -3.15
C GLN A 81 -11.76 5.62 -2.73
N ALA A 82 -10.51 5.19 -2.68
CA ALA A 82 -10.18 3.83 -2.24
C ALA A 82 -10.59 3.60 -0.78
N ALA A 83 -10.33 4.58 0.09
CA ALA A 83 -10.74 4.53 1.50
C ALA A 83 -12.26 4.43 1.66
N LEU A 84 -13.03 5.20 0.86
CA LEU A 84 -14.49 5.13 0.87
C LEU A 84 -15.00 3.75 0.45
N ARG A 85 -14.47 3.20 -0.64
CA ARG A 85 -14.86 1.87 -1.14
C ARG A 85 -14.56 0.77 -0.14
N MET A 86 -13.42 0.84 0.55
CA MET A 86 -13.10 -0.11 1.61
C MET A 86 -14.10 -0.01 2.76
N HIS A 87 -14.48 1.20 3.17
CA HIS A 87 -15.49 1.39 4.21
C HIS A 87 -16.86 0.83 3.81
N GLN A 88 -17.32 1.12 2.60
CA GLN A 88 -18.55 0.57 2.03
C GLN A 88 -18.53 -0.96 2.01
N HIS A 89 -17.41 -1.55 1.62
CA HIS A 89 -17.25 -3.01 1.59
C HIS A 89 -17.34 -3.62 2.99
N GLU A 90 -16.70 -3.03 3.99
CA GLU A 90 -16.78 -3.47 5.38
C GLU A 90 -18.22 -3.41 5.94
N ILE A 91 -18.96 -2.33 5.63
CA ILE A 91 -20.37 -2.21 6.03
C ILE A 91 -21.22 -3.27 5.31
N TYR A 92 -21.05 -3.41 4.00
CA TYR A 92 -21.80 -4.39 3.20
C TYR A 92 -21.56 -5.82 3.70
N LYS A 93 -20.30 -6.17 3.96
CA LYS A 93 -19.92 -7.47 4.49
C LYS A 93 -20.55 -7.72 5.86
N ARG A 94 -20.52 -6.73 6.76
CA ARG A 94 -21.18 -6.85 8.08
C ARG A 94 -22.69 -7.02 7.94
N ARG A 95 -23.35 -6.26 7.06
CA ARG A 95 -24.79 -6.41 6.79
C ARG A 95 -25.13 -7.79 6.22
N GLN A 96 -24.29 -8.34 5.33
CA GLN A 96 -24.44 -9.71 4.84
C GLN A 96 -24.30 -10.73 5.98
N GLU A 97 -23.26 -10.63 6.81
CA GLU A 97 -23.05 -11.52 7.94
C GLU A 97 -24.22 -11.46 8.95
N GLU A 98 -24.76 -10.27 9.21
CA GLU A 98 -25.95 -10.08 10.05
C GLU A 98 -27.20 -10.72 9.43
N SER A 99 -27.44 -10.52 8.12
CA SER A 99 -28.56 -11.14 7.40
C SER A 99 -28.46 -12.68 7.39
N GLU A 100 -27.29 -13.23 7.07
CA GLU A 100 -27.04 -14.67 7.11
C GLU A 100 -27.24 -15.24 8.52
N ARG A 101 -26.78 -14.50 9.55
CA ARG A 101 -27.01 -14.88 10.94
C ARG A 101 -28.49 -14.87 11.31
N GLU A 102 -29.25 -13.88 10.86
CA GLU A 102 -30.71 -13.83 11.06
C GLU A 102 -31.44 -14.96 10.32
N GLU A 103 -31.00 -15.33 9.12
CA GLU A 103 -31.53 -16.50 8.40
C GLU A 103 -31.27 -17.81 9.16
N LEU A 104 -30.09 -17.98 9.75
CA LEU A 104 -29.76 -19.13 10.59
C LEU A 104 -30.57 -19.14 11.91
N LEU A 105 -30.82 -17.98 12.51
CA LEU A 105 -31.62 -17.83 13.73
C LEU A 105 -33.13 -18.03 13.48
N SER A 106 -33.63 -17.58 12.32
CA SER A 106 -35.04 -17.71 11.94
C SER A 106 -35.39 -19.11 11.44
N ARG A 107 -34.41 -19.91 11.02
CA ARG A 107 -34.56 -21.37 10.86
C ARG A 107 -34.78 -22.02 12.23
N ARG A 108 -36.04 -22.02 12.67
CA ARG A 108 -36.52 -22.72 13.87
C ARG A 108 -36.09 -24.20 13.77
N PHE A 109 -35.19 -24.63 14.66
CA PHE A 109 -34.83 -26.04 14.84
C PHE A 109 -36.09 -26.88 15.09
N THR A 110 -36.65 -27.47 14.05
CA THR A 110 -37.66 -28.52 14.15
C THR A 110 -36.92 -29.85 14.21
N GLN A 111 -36.61 -30.28 15.43
CA GLN A 111 -36.15 -31.64 15.69
C GLN A 111 -37.30 -32.58 15.27
N ASN A 112 -37.13 -33.29 14.14
CA ASN A 112 -38.05 -34.27 13.52
C ASN A 112 -39.04 -33.78 12.43
N ALA A 113 -38.61 -32.96 11.47
CA ALA A 113 -39.28 -32.89 10.17
C ALA A 113 -38.27 -33.27 9.07
N ASN A 114 -38.22 -34.57 8.76
CA ASN A 114 -37.52 -35.19 7.61
C ASN A 114 -35.99 -35.34 7.75
N THR A 115 -35.59 -36.60 7.96
CA THR A 115 -34.23 -37.11 8.17
C THR A 115 -33.24 -36.84 7.01
N ASP A 116 -33.71 -36.35 5.85
CA ASP A 116 -32.86 -36.04 4.69
C ASP A 116 -32.26 -34.63 4.70
N ASP A 117 -32.93 -33.65 5.32
CA ASP A 117 -32.50 -32.24 5.23
C ASP A 117 -31.41 -31.89 6.26
N ALA A 118 -31.46 -32.51 7.44
CA ALA A 118 -30.43 -32.37 8.47
C ALA A 118 -29.08 -32.99 8.04
N THR A 119 -29.12 -34.05 7.24
CA THR A 119 -27.92 -34.73 6.72
C THR A 119 -27.26 -33.90 5.61
N THR A 120 -28.06 -33.19 4.80
CA THR A 120 -27.57 -32.30 3.75
C THR A 120 -26.81 -31.09 4.32
N ILE A 121 -27.30 -30.51 5.43
CA ILE A 121 -26.66 -29.36 6.10
C ILE A 121 -25.31 -29.75 6.72
N LEU A 122 -25.19 -30.96 7.29
CA LEU A 122 -23.91 -31.44 7.82
C LEU A 122 -22.88 -31.74 6.71
N ILE A 123 -23.34 -32.27 5.57
CA ILE A 123 -22.47 -32.57 4.42
C ILE A 123 -21.95 -31.28 3.78
N ASP A 124 -22.80 -30.27 3.60
CA ASP A 124 -22.39 -28.98 3.02
C ASP A 124 -21.34 -28.26 3.88
N HIS A 125 -21.55 -28.25 5.21
CA HIS A 125 -20.57 -27.67 6.14
C HIS A 125 -19.23 -28.42 6.10
N SER A 126 -19.25 -29.75 5.99
CA SER A 126 -18.03 -30.56 5.89
C SER A 126 -17.27 -30.33 4.58
N LEU A 127 -17.98 -30.13 3.47
CA LEU A 127 -17.39 -29.81 2.16
C LEU A 127 -16.80 -28.40 2.15
N GLN A 128 -17.51 -27.41 2.70
CA GLN A 128 -17.03 -26.04 2.81
C GLN A 128 -15.77 -25.97 3.69
N HIS A 129 -15.75 -26.70 4.82
CA HIS A 129 -14.57 -26.78 5.68
C HIS A 129 -13.39 -27.46 4.96
N ASN A 130 -13.63 -28.52 4.19
CA ASN A 130 -12.59 -29.16 3.39
C ASN A 130 -12.00 -28.22 2.33
N MET A 131 -12.86 -27.49 1.61
CA MET A 131 -12.41 -26.47 0.66
C MET A 131 -11.61 -25.36 1.34
N SER A 132 -12.05 -24.88 2.51
CA SER A 132 -11.33 -23.88 3.29
C SER A 132 -9.96 -24.40 3.73
N LEU A 133 -9.87 -25.66 4.18
CA LEU A 133 -8.60 -26.31 4.51
C LEU A 133 -7.67 -26.45 3.31
N GLN A 134 -8.19 -26.81 2.13
CA GLN A 134 -7.38 -26.88 0.91
C GLN A 134 -6.86 -25.51 0.48
N ASN A 135 -7.70 -24.47 0.59
CA ASN A 135 -7.28 -23.09 0.30
C ASN A 135 -6.22 -22.61 1.29
N ALA A 136 -6.39 -22.92 2.59
CA ALA A 136 -5.40 -22.62 3.61
C ALA A 136 -4.08 -23.35 3.34
N HIS A 137 -4.12 -24.63 2.95
CA HIS A 137 -2.93 -25.40 2.60
C HIS A 137 -2.18 -24.78 1.44
N ARG A 138 -2.87 -24.39 0.35
CA ARG A 138 -2.25 -23.70 -0.79
C ARG A 138 -1.64 -22.36 -0.39
N GLY A 139 -2.32 -21.58 0.45
CA GLY A 139 -1.80 -20.31 0.95
C GLY A 139 -0.53 -20.49 1.80
N VAL A 140 -0.49 -21.54 2.63
CA VAL A 140 0.71 -21.93 3.39
C VAL A 140 1.83 -22.37 2.45
N ASP A 141 1.55 -23.19 1.43
CA ASP A 141 2.54 -23.63 0.45
C ASP A 141 3.16 -22.45 -0.32
N ASP A 142 2.34 -21.48 -0.72
CA ASP A 142 2.80 -20.25 -1.37
C ASP A 142 3.69 -19.41 -0.44
N MET A 143 3.33 -19.34 0.85
CA MET A 143 4.12 -18.64 1.86
C MET A 143 5.46 -19.35 2.13
N ILE A 144 5.46 -20.68 2.21
CA ILE A 144 6.68 -21.50 2.35
C ILE A 144 7.59 -21.29 1.13
N ARG A 145 7.02 -21.34 -0.08
CA ARG A 145 7.77 -21.11 -1.33
C ARG A 145 8.38 -19.71 -1.36
N SER A 146 7.59 -18.69 -1.01
CA SER A 146 8.07 -17.30 -0.93
C SER A 146 9.17 -17.14 0.12
N GLY A 147 8.98 -17.71 1.31
CA GLY A 147 9.97 -17.70 2.39
C GLY A 147 11.28 -18.36 1.98
N SER A 148 11.22 -19.50 1.29
CA SER A 148 12.42 -20.17 0.74
C SER A 148 13.15 -19.27 -0.25
N SER A 149 12.44 -18.63 -1.18
CA SER A 149 13.04 -17.73 -2.16
C SER A 149 13.68 -16.51 -1.50
N ILE A 150 13.06 -15.94 -0.46
CA ILE A 150 13.63 -14.82 0.31
C ILE A 150 14.93 -15.25 0.99
N LEU A 151 14.94 -16.43 1.63
CA LEU A 151 16.14 -16.95 2.30
C LEU A 151 17.29 -17.22 1.31
N GLU A 152 16.97 -17.74 0.12
CA GLU A 152 17.93 -17.92 -0.97
C GLU A 152 18.52 -16.58 -1.41
N ASN A 153 17.68 -15.58 -1.68
CA ASN A 153 18.12 -14.24 -2.03
C ASN A 153 18.99 -13.60 -0.93
N MET A 154 18.64 -13.77 0.35
CA MET A 154 19.45 -13.26 1.46
C MET A 154 20.82 -13.95 1.52
N ARG A 155 20.88 -15.25 1.23
CA ARG A 155 22.13 -16.01 1.15
C ARG A 155 23.01 -15.49 0.02
N ASP A 156 22.43 -15.22 -1.15
CA ASP A 156 23.15 -14.67 -2.30
C ASP A 156 23.64 -13.24 -2.05
N GLN A 157 22.80 -12.39 -1.46
CA GLN A 157 23.19 -11.05 -1.04
C GLN A 157 24.36 -11.07 -0.06
N ARG A 158 24.33 -12.00 0.92
CA ARG A 158 25.45 -12.19 1.86
C ARG A 158 26.73 -12.59 1.13
N GLN A 159 26.65 -13.44 0.10
CA GLN A 159 27.82 -13.84 -0.66
C GLN A 159 28.40 -12.69 -1.49
N THR A 160 27.54 -11.88 -2.11
CA THR A 160 27.93 -10.66 -2.82
C THR A 160 28.57 -9.65 -1.88
N LEU A 161 27.99 -9.40 -0.71
CA LEU A 161 28.55 -8.51 0.32
C LEU A 161 29.93 -8.98 0.79
N LYS A 162 30.10 -10.29 1.02
CA LYS A 162 31.43 -10.85 1.33
C LYS A 162 32.44 -10.62 0.21
N GLY A 163 32.01 -10.78 -1.05
CA GLY A 163 32.85 -10.51 -2.21
C GLY A 163 33.26 -9.04 -2.32
N ALA A 164 32.30 -8.12 -2.12
CA ALA A 164 32.57 -6.68 -2.09
C ALA A 164 33.50 -6.30 -0.93
N HIS A 165 33.29 -6.88 0.25
CA HIS A 165 34.15 -6.65 1.41
C HIS A 165 35.59 -7.15 1.17
N LYS A 166 35.75 -8.35 0.56
CA LYS A 166 37.06 -8.86 0.17
C LYS A 166 37.75 -7.92 -0.82
N LYS A 167 37.06 -7.46 -1.86
CA LYS A 167 37.60 -6.49 -2.83
C LYS A 167 38.00 -5.17 -2.15
N MET A 168 37.20 -4.69 -1.20
CA MET A 168 37.53 -3.49 -0.43
C MET A 168 38.78 -3.69 0.42
N MET A 169 38.93 -4.84 1.07
CA MET A 169 40.13 -5.20 1.84
C MET A 169 41.36 -5.28 0.93
N ASP A 170 41.23 -5.88 -0.26
CA ASP A 170 42.30 -5.96 -1.25
C ASP A 170 42.72 -4.57 -1.76
N ILE A 171 41.75 -3.67 -1.99
CA ILE A 171 42.01 -2.26 -2.32
C ILE A 171 42.69 -1.54 -1.15
N ALA A 172 42.24 -1.72 0.09
CA ALA A 172 42.85 -1.12 1.27
C ALA A 172 44.31 -1.59 1.44
N ASN A 173 44.58 -2.88 1.24
CA ASN A 173 45.94 -3.43 1.24
C ASN A 173 46.79 -2.84 0.09
N THR A 174 46.21 -2.69 -1.11
CA THR A 174 46.90 -2.13 -2.28
C THR A 174 47.18 -0.63 -2.11
N LEU A 175 46.26 0.14 -1.53
CA LEU A 175 46.48 1.55 -1.18
C LEU A 175 47.49 1.69 -0.04
N GLY A 176 47.51 0.76 0.91
CA GLY A 176 48.54 0.68 1.96
C GLY A 176 49.94 0.46 1.39
N LEU A 177 50.07 -0.43 0.40
CA LEU A 177 51.32 -0.64 -0.35
C LEU A 177 51.63 0.55 -1.28
N SER A 178 50.62 1.20 -1.86
CA SER A 178 50.81 2.39 -2.68
C SER A 178 51.34 3.58 -1.87
N ASN A 179 51.04 3.66 -0.57
CA ASN A 179 51.55 4.71 0.29
C ASN A 179 53.03 4.46 0.66
N THR A 180 53.44 3.20 0.83
CA THR A 180 54.87 2.87 1.03
C THR A 180 55.69 3.06 -0.25
N THR A 181 55.15 2.72 -1.43
CA THR A 181 55.81 3.03 -2.71
C THR A 181 55.81 4.52 -3.03
N MET A 182 54.72 5.25 -2.75
CA MET A 182 54.64 6.71 -2.91
C MET A 182 55.65 7.42 -2.02
N ARG A 183 55.80 7.02 -0.75
CA ARG A 183 56.86 7.55 0.14
C ARG A 183 58.28 7.24 -0.37
N LEU A 184 58.48 6.08 -1.00
CA LEU A 184 59.75 5.72 -1.63
C LEU A 184 60.04 6.62 -2.83
N ILE A 185 59.02 6.90 -3.66
CA ILE A 185 59.11 7.84 -4.78
C ILE A 185 59.39 9.26 -4.29
N GLU A 186 58.67 9.74 -3.27
CA GLU A 186 58.91 11.07 -2.67
C GLU A 186 60.33 11.19 -2.13
N ARG A 187 60.87 10.14 -1.50
CA ARG A 187 62.25 10.12 -0.99
C ARG A 187 63.27 10.12 -2.13
N ILE A 188 63.01 9.41 -3.23
CA ILE A 188 63.87 9.42 -4.43
C ILE A 188 63.85 10.81 -5.08
N LEU A 189 62.68 11.40 -5.25
CA LEU A 189 62.53 12.75 -5.82
C LEU A 189 63.25 13.81 -4.98
N ARG A 190 63.10 13.76 -3.64
CA ARG A 190 63.82 14.67 -2.73
C ARG A 190 65.35 14.55 -2.84
N ASN A 191 65.85 13.34 -3.03
CA ASN A 191 67.29 13.12 -3.17
C ASN A 191 67.83 13.58 -4.55
N LEU A 192 66.99 13.60 -5.58
CA LEU A 192 67.32 14.13 -6.91
C LEU A 192 67.34 15.66 -6.96
N GLU A 193 66.55 16.35 -6.13
CA GLU A 193 66.53 17.82 -6.06
C GLU A 193 67.67 18.41 -5.21
N LEU A 194 68.38 17.58 -4.44
CA LEU A 194 69.44 17.99 -3.51
C LEU A 194 70.86 17.63 -3.98
N GLY A 195 71.01 17.07 -5.17
CA GLY A 195 72.32 16.75 -5.79
C GLY A 195 72.55 17.59 -7.04
#